data_AF-A0A4Y2RFZ4-F1
#
_entry.id   AF-A0A4Y2RFZ4-F1
#
_cell.length_a   1.000
_cell.length_b   1.000
_cell.length_c   1.000
_cell.angle_alpha   90.00
_cell.angle_beta   90.00
_cell.angle_gamma   90.00
#
_symmetry.space_group_name_H-M   'P 1'
#
loop_
_entity.id
_entity.type
_entity.pdbx_description
1 polymer ?
#
loop_
_entity_poly.entity_id
_entity_poly.type
_entity_poly.pdbx_seq_one_letter_code
_entity_poly.pdbx_strand_id
1 'polypeptide(L)'
;MATLISWNCRGFTNKSLELKDIINKHNPACIALQETYLKTDKHYIRNYEIFSKHHIQDRASGGVALLAASHIPSMSLNLNTNLQAVAIRIQMQSLVTVCSLY
;
A
#
# COMPACT_ATOMS: atom_id res chain seq x y z
N MET A 1 7.29 -11.79 14.23
CA MET A 1 5.82 -11.69 14.10
C MET A 1 5.55 -10.88 12.85
N ALA A 2 4.66 -11.31 11.97
CA ALA A 2 4.42 -10.61 10.71
C ALA A 2 3.47 -9.42 10.97
N THR A 3 3.94 -8.20 10.73
CA THR A 3 3.26 -6.96 11.12
C THR A 3 2.46 -6.38 9.95
N LEU A 4 1.24 -5.91 10.22
CA LEU A 4 0.45 -5.09 9.30
C LEU A 4 0.45 -3.65 9.81
N ILE A 5 0.75 -2.69 8.95
CA ILE A 5 0.79 -1.27 9.30
C ILE A 5 -0.22 -0.52 8.42
N SER A 6 -0.95 0.42 9.01
CA SER A 6 -1.76 1.38 8.27
C SER A 6 -1.26 2.79 8.53
N TRP A 7 -1.07 3.57 7.47
CA TRP A 7 -0.57 4.93 7.54
C TRP A 7 -1.20 5.83 6.49
N ASN A 8 -1.93 6.85 6.95
CA ASN A 8 -2.27 7.98 6.11
C ASN A 8 -1.03 8.87 5.96
N CYS A 9 -0.40 8.84 4.78
CA CYS A 9 0.90 9.47 4.55
C CYS A 9 0.80 10.93 4.07
N ARG A 10 -0.40 11.40 3.69
CA ARG A 10 -0.66 12.76 3.18
C ARG A 10 0.39 13.24 2.17
N GLY A 11 0.58 12.43 1.12
CA GLY A 11 1.54 12.67 0.05
C GLY A 11 2.76 11.75 0.16
N PHE A 12 2.80 10.74 -0.71
CA PHE A 12 3.81 9.69 -0.70
C PHE A 12 5.22 10.20 -1.07
N THR A 13 5.33 11.10 -2.05
CA THR A 13 6.62 11.50 -2.65
C THR A 13 7.61 12.10 -1.63
N ASN A 14 7.11 12.86 -0.66
CA ASN A 14 7.94 13.54 0.33
C ASN A 14 8.20 12.70 1.59
N LYS A 15 7.76 11.43 1.59
CA LYS A 15 7.71 10.55 2.76
C LYS A 15 8.63 9.34 2.68
N SER A 16 9.60 9.40 1.78
CA SER A 16 10.52 8.30 1.52
C SER A 16 11.44 7.97 2.72
N LEU A 17 11.81 8.95 3.54
CA LEU A 17 12.60 8.73 4.74
C LEU A 17 11.76 8.07 5.85
N GLU A 18 10.59 8.63 6.16
CA GLU A 18 9.72 8.02 7.19
C GLU A 18 9.26 6.61 6.78
N LEU A 19 9.00 6.38 5.49
CA LEU A 19 8.66 5.05 4.99
C LEU A 19 9.83 4.06 5.17
N LYS A 20 11.07 4.49 4.90
CA LYS A 20 12.26 3.66 5.15
C LYS A 20 12.41 3.34 6.64
N ASP A 21 12.18 4.31 7.51
CA ASP A 21 12.25 4.11 8.96
C ASP A 21 11.19 3.11 9.43
N ILE A 22 9.96 3.22 8.92
CA ILE A 22 8.88 2.25 9.19
C ILE A 22 9.30 0.84 8.74
N ILE A 23 9.82 0.70 7.52
CA ILE A 23 10.26 -0.58 6.96
C ILE A 23 11.40 -1.17 7.81
N ASN A 24 12.42 -0.39 8.13
CA ASN A 24 13.60 -0.85 8.86
C ASN A 24 13.25 -1.22 10.32
N LYS A 25 12.37 -0.46 10.95
CA LYS A 25 12.00 -0.66 12.36
C LYS A 25 11.05 -1.83 12.55
N HIS A 26 10.09 -2.02 11.64
CA HIS A 26 8.99 -2.96 11.85
C HIS A 26 9.01 -4.17 10.93
N ASN A 27 9.78 -4.13 9.84
CA ASN A 27 9.81 -5.16 8.78
C ASN A 27 8.41 -5.72 8.45
N PRO A 28 7.44 -4.86 8.10
CA PRO A 28 6.05 -5.26 7.97
C PRO A 28 5.84 -6.21 6.79
N ALA A 29 4.89 -7.14 6.95
CA ALA A 29 4.44 -7.99 5.85
C ALA A 29 3.63 -7.18 4.83
N CYS A 30 2.86 -6.21 5.32
CA CYS A 30 2.11 -5.29 4.47
C CYS A 30 1.97 -3.90 5.11
N ILE A 31 2.04 -2.86 4.29
CA ILE A 31 1.77 -1.47 4.67
C ILE A 31 0.61 -0.94 3.83
N ALA A 32 -0.50 -0.59 4.48
CA ALA A 32 -1.62 0.13 3.89
C ALA A 32 -1.34 1.64 3.94
N LEU A 33 -1.35 2.28 2.78
CA LEU A 33 -1.15 3.71 2.62
C LEU A 33 -2.45 4.39 2.17
N GLN A 34 -2.76 5.54 2.77
CA GLN A 34 -3.86 6.42 2.39
C GLN A 34 -3.36 7.85 2.12
N GLU A 35 -4.14 8.62 1.37
CA GLU A 35 -3.78 9.96 0.88
C GLU A 35 -2.41 9.97 0.17
N THR A 36 -2.19 9.00 -0.73
CA THR A 36 -0.88 8.84 -1.40
C THR A 36 -0.58 9.99 -2.36
N TYR A 37 -1.61 10.65 -2.91
CA TYR A 37 -1.51 11.70 -3.92
C TYR A 37 -0.67 11.31 -5.15
N LEU A 38 -0.62 10.01 -5.47
CA LEU A 38 0.08 9.51 -6.64
C LEU A 38 -0.79 9.71 -7.89
N LYS A 39 -0.14 10.02 -9.02
CA LYS A 39 -0.79 10.13 -10.34
C LYS A 39 -0.52 8.94 -11.25
N THR A 40 0.43 8.08 -10.88
CA THR A 40 0.91 6.96 -11.69
C THR A 40 1.53 5.91 -10.79
N ASP A 41 1.57 4.67 -11.26
CA ASP A 41 2.11 3.53 -10.51
C ASP A 41 3.63 3.37 -10.67
N LYS A 42 4.34 4.37 -11.22
CA LYS A 42 5.80 4.32 -11.48
C LYS A 42 6.68 4.38 -10.22
N HIS A 43 6.12 4.18 -9.05
CA HIS A 43 6.89 4.22 -7.81
C HIS A 43 7.44 2.82 -7.50
N TYR A 44 8.72 2.77 -7.12
CA TYR A 44 9.40 1.55 -6.75
C TYR A 44 9.90 1.65 -5.32
N ILE A 45 9.58 0.63 -4.51
CA ILE A 45 10.13 0.45 -3.18
C ILE A 45 10.82 -0.91 -3.16
N ARG A 46 12.11 -0.90 -2.82
CA ARG A 46 12.90 -2.13 -2.76
C ARG A 46 12.26 -3.14 -1.80
N ASN A 47 12.14 -4.39 -2.24
CA ASN A 47 11.55 -5.51 -1.50
C ASN A 47 10.04 -5.41 -1.22
N TYR A 48 9.33 -4.48 -1.86
CA TYR A 48 7.88 -4.39 -1.77
C TYR A 48 7.23 -4.33 -3.16
N GLU A 49 6.17 -5.11 -3.33
CA GLU A 49 5.22 -4.98 -4.43
C GLU A 49 4.17 -3.94 -4.08
N ILE A 50 3.79 -3.11 -5.05
CA ILE A 50 2.84 -2.01 -4.85
C ILE A 50 1.55 -2.33 -5.58
N PHE A 51 0.44 -2.27 -4.85
CA PHE A 51 -0.91 -2.35 -5.38
C PHE A 51 -1.61 -1.02 -5.08
N SER A 52 -1.96 -0.25 -6.11
CA SER A 52 -2.47 1.12 -5.94
C SER A 52 -3.76 1.36 -6.69
N LYS A 53 -4.57 2.27 -6.16
CA LYS A 53 -5.69 2.90 -6.85
C LYS A 53 -5.56 4.40 -6.65
N HIS A 54 -5.25 5.11 -7.73
CA HIS A 54 -5.07 6.55 -7.73
C HIS A 54 -6.30 7.26 -8.30
N HIS A 55 -6.50 8.51 -7.91
CA HIS A 55 -7.58 9.34 -8.45
C HIS A 55 -7.15 9.97 -9.78
N ILE A 56 -7.86 9.63 -10.86
CA ILE A 56 -7.57 10.11 -12.22
C ILE A 56 -8.31 11.43 -12.46
N GLN A 57 -7.87 12.50 -11.79
CA GLN A 57 -8.30 13.88 -12.06
C GLN A 57 -7.07 14.81 -12.07
N ASP A 58 -7.22 16.04 -12.58
CA ASP A 58 -6.11 16.99 -12.78
C ASP A 58 -5.30 17.26 -11.50
N ARG A 59 -5.99 17.28 -10.36
CA ARG A 59 -5.37 17.39 -9.04
C ARG A 59 -5.18 16.01 -8.42
N ALA A 60 -3.95 15.72 -8.01
CA ALA A 60 -3.69 14.57 -7.15
C ALA A 60 -4.42 14.75 -5.82
N SER A 61 -5.40 13.90 -5.54
CA SER A 61 -6.19 13.88 -4.31
C SER A 61 -6.52 12.46 -3.92
N GLY A 62 -6.65 12.21 -2.61
CA GLY A 62 -6.84 10.87 -2.06
C GLY A 62 -5.71 9.92 -2.48
N GLY A 63 -6.07 8.76 -3.02
CA GLY A 63 -5.19 7.70 -3.43
C GLY A 63 -4.92 6.73 -2.29
N VAL A 64 -4.95 5.44 -2.60
CA VAL A 64 -4.63 4.36 -1.69
C VAL A 64 -3.61 3.42 -2.30
N ALA A 65 -2.79 2.81 -1.46
CA ALA A 65 -1.89 1.74 -1.87
C ALA A 65 -1.74 0.67 -0.78
N LEU A 66 -1.36 -0.53 -1.20
CA LEU A 66 -0.85 -1.59 -0.35
C LEU A 66 0.56 -1.92 -0.82
N LEU A 67 1.50 -1.91 0.11
CA LEU A 67 2.87 -2.38 -0.07
C LEU A 67 2.95 -3.78 0.53
N ALA A 68 3.12 -4.82 -0.27
CA ALA A 68 3.31 -6.19 0.21
C ALA A 68 4.78 -6.56 0.11
N ALA A 69 5.36 -7.14 1.17
CA ALA A 69 6.76 -7.54 1.12
C ALA A 69 6.97 -8.64 0.06
N SER A 70 7.86 -8.42 -0.91
CA SER A 70 7.99 -9.27 -2.12
C SER A 70 8.41 -10.72 -1.85
N HIS A 71 8.95 -11.01 -0.66
CA HIS A 71 9.29 -12.36 -0.25
C HIS A 71 8.08 -13.16 0.30
N ILE A 72 6.94 -12.50 0.48
CA ILE A 72 5.69 -13.10 0.95
C ILE A 72 4.73 -13.19 -0.25
N PRO A 73 4.22 -14.38 -0.60
CA PRO A 73 3.26 -14.52 -1.69
C PRO A 73 2.03 -13.64 -1.46
N SER A 74 1.70 -12.84 -2.47
CA SER A 74 0.53 -11.98 -2.44
C SER A 74 -0.18 -11.98 -3.79
N MET A 75 -1.50 -11.72 -3.78
CA MET A 75 -2.30 -11.56 -5.00
C MET A 75 -3.27 -10.40 -4.85
N SER A 76 -3.46 -9.63 -5.92
CA SER A 76 -4.49 -8.59 -5.95
C SER A 76 -5.90 -9.18 -5.96
N LEU A 77 -6.85 -8.45 -5.39
CA LEU A 77 -8.28 -8.75 -5.46
C LEU A 77 -9.00 -7.62 -6.19
N ASN A 78 -9.79 -7.97 -7.20
CA ASN A 78 -10.64 -7.01 -7.89
C ASN A 78 -11.83 -6.64 -6.99
N LEU A 79 -11.95 -5.36 -6.67
CA LEU A 79 -13.05 -4.83 -5.86
C LEU A 79 -14.11 -4.20 -6.77
N ASN A 80 -15.36 -4.64 -6.64
CA ASN A 80 -16.50 -3.99 -7.28
C ASN A 80 -17.00 -2.81 -6.41
N THR A 81 -16.27 -1.70 -6.45
CA THR A 81 -16.59 -0.50 -5.65
C THR A 81 -16.12 0.79 -6.30
N ASN A 82 -16.92 1.85 -6.11
CA ASN A 82 -16.57 3.22 -6.48
C ASN A 82 -15.65 3.90 -5.45
N LEU A 83 -15.44 3.28 -4.29
CA LEU A 83 -14.51 3.79 -3.28
C LEU A 83 -13.05 3.70 -3.75
N GLN A 84 -12.19 4.53 -3.18
CA GLN A 84 -10.75 4.40 -3.33
C GLN A 84 -10.27 3.30 -2.41
N ALA A 85 -10.31 2.07 -2.92
CA ALA A 85 -9.92 0.89 -2.19
C ALA A 85 -9.05 -0.04 -3.05
N VAL A 86 -8.08 -0.68 -2.41
CA VAL A 86 -7.28 -1.77 -2.96
C VAL A 86 -7.28 -2.90 -1.94
N ALA A 87 -7.44 -4.12 -2.42
CA ALA A 87 -7.31 -5.30 -1.58
C ALA A 87 -6.32 -6.30 -2.17
N ILE A 88 -5.62 -6.97 -1.27
CA ILE A 88 -4.75 -8.10 -1.60
C ILE A 88 -5.06 -9.25 -0.67
N ARG A 89 -4.69 -10.45 -1.11
CA ARG A 89 -4.58 -11.62 -0.27
C ARG A 89 -3.11 -11.95 -0.10
N ILE A 90 -2.67 -12.13 1.14
CA ILE A 90 -1.28 -12.34 1.52
C ILE A 90 -1.13 -13.62 2.35
N GLN A 91 -0.14 -14.44 2.01
CA GLN A 91 0.13 -15.70 2.70
C GLN A 91 1.14 -15.50 3.84
N MET A 92 0.63 -15.29 5.06
CA MET A 92 1.45 -15.18 6.27
C MET A 92 1.46 -16.53 7.01
N GLN A 93 1.31 -16.53 8.34
CA GLN A 93 1.03 -17.76 9.10
C GLN A 93 -0.36 -18.34 8.77
N SER A 94 -1.25 -17.49 8.26
CA SER A 94 -2.55 -17.80 7.73
C SER A 94 -2.79 -16.97 6.46
N LEU A 95 -3.78 -17.37 5.66
CA LEU A 95 -4.20 -16.64 4.49
C LEU A 95 -5.04 -15.43 4.92
N VAL A 96 -4.49 -14.22 4.79
CA VAL A 96 -5.14 -12.98 5.23
C VAL A 96 -5.55 -12.14 4.03
N THR A 97 -6.73 -11.54 4.06
CA THR A 97 -7.14 -10.52 3.09
C THR A 97 -6.99 -9.14 3.73
N VAL A 98 -6.21 -8.26 3.10
CA VAL A 98 -5.95 -6.90 3.57
C VAL A 98 -6.58 -5.92 2.58
N CYS A 99 -7.30 -4.93 3.08
CA CYS A 99 -7.90 -3.87 2.28
C CYS A 99 -7.45 -2.51 2.83
N SER A 100 -6.93 -1.64 1.96
CA SER A 100 -6.73 -0.22 2.26
C SER A 100 -7.89 0.54 1.64
N LEU A 101 -8.54 1.40 2.42
CA LEU A 101 -9.64 2.27 1.98
C LEU A 101 -9.42 3.72 2.44
N TYR A 102 -9.87 4.66 1.62
CA TYR A 102 -9.96 6.09 1.93
C TYR A 102 -11.20 6.69 1.25
#